data_AF-A0AAV2RR89-F1
#
_entry.id   AF-A0AAV2RR89-F1
#
_cell.length_a   1.000
_cell.length_b   1.000
_cell.length_c   1.000
_cell.angle_alpha   90.00
_cell.angle_beta   90.00
_cell.angle_gamma   90.00
#
_symmetry.space_group_name_H-M   'P 1'
#
loop_
_entity.id
_entity.type
_entity.pdbx_description
1 polymer ?
#
loop_
_entity_poly.entity_id
_entity_poly.type
_entity_poly.pdbx_seq_one_letter_code
_entity_poly.pdbx_strand_id
1 'polypeptide(L)'
;GDVMSVMSEEGSVYGDESVSAGDWSPVGGDPMRDLLARPPDPPPQAPAHAEVQLRYLLQVLLEAGCLEWSVVIAMVLRDALAVLRVVNLARSPDVPGQVISRLTQGLRDAHHFTNME
;
A
#
# COMPACT_ATOMS: atom_id res chain seq x y z
N GLY A 1 29.36 -19.12 -3.39
CA GLY A 1 28.62 -18.14 -4.19
C GLY A 1 27.92 -18.92 -5.25
N ASP A 2 26.63 -19.18 -5.07
CA ASP A 2 25.83 -19.93 -6.02
C ASP A 2 24.75 -19.00 -6.57
N VAL A 3 24.88 -18.72 -7.86
CA VAL A 3 23.89 -18.02 -8.66
C VAL A 3 22.80 -19.01 -9.04
N MET A 4 21.60 -18.83 -8.50
CA MET A 4 20.42 -19.54 -8.99
C MET A 4 20.11 -19.03 -10.40
N SER A 5 20.37 -19.89 -11.39
CA SER A 5 19.97 -19.70 -12.79
C SER A 5 18.48 -19.99 -12.90
N VAL A 6 17.66 -18.97 -13.17
CA VAL A 6 16.23 -19.10 -13.42
C VAL A 6 16.06 -19.30 -14.93
N MET A 7 15.65 -20.50 -15.34
CA MET A 7 15.36 -20.82 -16.73
C MET A 7 14.09 -20.07 -17.17
N SER A 8 14.16 -19.38 -18.30
CA SER A 8 12.98 -18.80 -18.96
C SER A 8 12.25 -19.90 -19.73
N GLU A 9 10.99 -20.10 -19.39
CA GLU A 9 10.07 -20.97 -20.12
C GLU A 9 9.39 -20.13 -21.22
N GLU A 10 9.99 -20.07 -22.41
CA GLU A 10 9.25 -19.64 -23.60
C GLU A 10 8.38 -20.82 -24.07
N GLY A 11 7.12 -20.82 -23.64
CA GLY A 11 6.11 -21.74 -24.13
C GLY A 11 5.73 -21.43 -25.58
N SER A 12 6.34 -22.15 -26.53
CA SER A 12 5.97 -22.19 -27.94
C SER A 12 4.54 -22.71 -28.14
N VAL A 13 3.57 -21.82 -28.34
CA VAL A 13 2.20 -22.16 -28.80
C VAL A 13 2.14 -22.02 -30.33
N TYR A 14 2.78 -22.96 -31.03
CA TYR A 14 2.41 -23.29 -32.40
C TYR A 14 2.36 -24.82 -32.48
N GLY A 15 1.27 -25.35 -31.93
CA GLY A 15 0.87 -26.75 -32.09
C GLY A 15 -0.03 -26.88 -33.31
N ASP A 16 0.54 -27.48 -34.33
CA ASP A 16 -0.04 -28.41 -35.32
C ASP A 16 -1.50 -28.22 -35.78
N GLU A 17 -1.61 -27.97 -37.08
CA GLU A 17 -2.83 -27.90 -37.88
C GLU A 17 -3.41 -29.30 -38.12
N SER A 18 -4.40 -29.71 -37.33
CA SER A 18 -5.33 -30.75 -37.74
C SER A 18 -6.75 -30.45 -37.25
N VAL A 19 -7.44 -29.55 -37.97
CA VAL A 19 -8.86 -29.28 -37.72
C VAL A 19 -9.67 -30.46 -38.25
N SER A 20 -9.98 -31.39 -37.35
CA SER A 20 -10.94 -32.45 -37.60
C SER A 20 -12.31 -31.82 -37.84
N ALA A 21 -12.84 -32.00 -39.05
CA ALA A 21 -14.18 -31.59 -39.42
C ALA A 21 -15.20 -32.45 -38.67
N GLY A 22 -15.78 -31.91 -37.59
CA GLY A 22 -16.87 -32.59 -36.89
C GLY A 22 -17.25 -31.91 -35.59
N ASP A 23 -18.18 -30.95 -35.67
CA ASP A 23 -19.34 -30.76 -34.78
C ASP A 23 -19.72 -29.27 -34.70
N TRP A 24 -20.61 -28.84 -35.59
CA TRP A 24 -21.22 -27.51 -35.53
C TRP A 24 -22.51 -27.61 -34.69
N SER A 25 -22.36 -27.83 -33.38
CA SER A 25 -23.47 -27.65 -32.44
C SER A 25 -23.54 -26.17 -32.02
N PRO A 26 -24.65 -25.45 -32.26
CA PRO A 26 -24.81 -24.08 -31.79
C PRO A 26 -25.34 -24.09 -30.35
N VAL A 27 -24.56 -24.63 -29.41
CA VAL A 27 -24.68 -24.20 -28.01
C VAL A 27 -23.74 -23.01 -27.85
N GLY A 28 -24.13 -21.93 -28.53
CA GLY A 28 -23.56 -20.61 -28.35
C GLY A 28 -24.00 -20.10 -26.99
N GLY A 29 -23.20 -20.38 -25.97
CA GLY A 29 -23.17 -19.52 -24.79
C GLY A 29 -22.87 -18.11 -25.29
N ASP A 30 -23.90 -17.27 -25.29
CA ASP A 30 -23.83 -15.90 -25.77
C ASP A 30 -22.79 -15.15 -24.90
N PRO A 31 -21.60 -14.79 -25.42
CA PRO A 31 -20.50 -14.27 -24.61
C PRO A 31 -20.86 -12.93 -23.94
N MET A 32 -21.88 -12.25 -24.46
CA MET A 32 -22.45 -11.04 -23.88
C MET A 32 -23.17 -11.33 -22.56
N ARG A 33 -23.81 -12.50 -22.41
CA ARG A 33 -24.53 -12.87 -21.18
C ARG A 33 -23.56 -13.17 -20.04
N ASP A 34 -22.41 -13.76 -20.34
CA ASP A 34 -21.36 -14.02 -19.33
C ASP A 34 -20.70 -12.71 -18.85
N LEU A 35 -20.52 -11.73 -19.74
CA LEU A 35 -20.01 -10.41 -19.35
C LEU A 35 -21.00 -9.61 -18.49
N LEU A 36 -22.31 -9.73 -18.76
CA LEU A 36 -23.36 -9.06 -17.98
C LEU A 36 -23.69 -9.78 -16.66
N ALA A 37 -23.42 -11.09 -16.57
CA ALA A 37 -23.58 -11.87 -15.34
C ALA A 37 -22.38 -11.77 -14.40
N ARG A 38 -21.25 -11.21 -14.87
CA ARG A 38 -20.05 -11.02 -14.05
C ARG A 38 -20.35 -10.03 -12.92
N PRO A 39 -20.24 -10.43 -11.64
CA PRO A 39 -20.40 -9.52 -10.53
C PRO A 39 -19.36 -8.39 -10.63
N PRO A 40 -19.70 -7.15 -10.19
CA PRO A 40 -18.75 -6.05 -10.21
C PRO A 40 -17.50 -6.45 -9.43
N ASP A 41 -16.32 -6.20 -10.03
CA ASP A 41 -15.05 -6.50 -9.37
C ASP A 41 -15.00 -5.79 -8.01
N PRO A 42 -14.48 -6.45 -6.96
CA PRO A 42 -14.36 -5.81 -5.67
C PRO A 42 -13.53 -4.53 -5.81
N PRO A 43 -13.88 -3.46 -5.09
CA PRO A 43 -13.11 -2.23 -5.13
C PRO A 43 -11.64 -2.56 -4.80
N PRO A 44 -10.67 -1.92 -5.48
CA PRO A 44 -9.27 -2.15 -5.18
C PRO A 44 -9.06 -1.87 -3.69
N GLN A 45 -8.75 -2.93 -2.94
CA GLN A 45 -8.36 -2.79 -1.55
C GLN A 45 -7.08 -1.97 -1.54
N ALA A 46 -7.03 -0.91 -0.73
CA ALA A 46 -5.77 -0.23 -0.48
C ALA A 46 -4.72 -1.30 -0.13
N PRO A 47 -3.50 -1.23 -0.68
CA PRO A 47 -2.52 -2.30 -0.55
C PRO A 47 -2.23 -2.55 0.94
N ALA A 48 -2.87 -3.57 1.52
CA ALA A 48 -2.82 -3.86 2.95
C ALA A 48 -1.38 -4.07 3.46
N HIS A 49 -0.47 -4.46 2.56
CA HIS A 49 0.95 -4.62 2.87
C HIS A 49 1.63 -3.29 3.24
N ALA A 50 1.33 -2.19 2.53
CA ALA A 50 1.99 -0.90 2.73
C ALA A 50 1.56 -0.29 4.07
N GLU A 51 0.28 -0.42 4.40
CA GLU A 51 -0.28 0.05 5.67
C GLU A 51 0.34 -0.69 6.87
N VAL A 52 0.51 -2.01 6.76
CA VAL A 52 1.19 -2.83 7.78
C VAL A 52 2.66 -2.43 7.93
N GLN A 53 3.38 -2.23 6.83
CA GLN A 53 4.78 -1.77 6.86
C GLN A 53 4.93 -0.38 7.49
N LEU A 54 4.03 0.55 7.17
CA LEU A 54 4.05 1.89 7.76
C LEU A 54 3.76 1.85 9.25
N ARG A 55 2.83 1.00 9.72
CA ARG A 55 2.59 0.81 11.16
C ARG A 55 3.80 0.26 11.88
N TYR A 56 4.48 -0.71 11.27
CA TYR A 56 5.72 -1.24 11.82
C TYR A 56 6.82 -0.16 11.89
N LEU A 57 7.00 0.59 10.80
CA LEU A 57 7.98 1.67 10.75
C LEU A 57 7.68 2.77 11.78
N LEU A 58 6.41 3.14 11.96
CA LEU A 58 5.98 4.07 13.01
C LEU A 58 6.40 3.58 14.40
N GLN A 59 6.23 2.29 14.69
CA GLN A 59 6.65 1.72 15.97
C GLN A 59 8.17 1.84 16.16
N VAL A 60 8.96 1.49 15.15
CA VAL A 60 10.43 1.59 15.20
C VAL A 60 10.88 3.05 15.43
N LEU A 61 10.24 4.02 14.77
CA LEU A 61 10.57 5.44 14.94
C LEU A 61 10.18 5.98 16.32
N LEU A 62 9.06 5.52 16.88
CA LEU A 62 8.66 5.84 18.24
C LEU A 62 9.66 5.30 19.27
N GLU A 63 10.11 4.06 19.12
CA GLU A 63 11.13 3.44 19.98
C GLU A 63 12.50 4.14 19.86
N ALA A 64 12.83 4.63 18.66
CA ALA A 64 14.05 5.41 18.42
C ALA A 64 13.95 6.88 18.86
N GLY A 65 12.79 7.36 19.30
CA GLY A 65 12.58 8.76 19.68
C GLY A 65 12.53 9.74 18.50
N CYS A 66 12.35 9.25 17.27
CA CYS A 66 12.25 10.05 16.05
C CYS A 66 10.83 10.60 15.86
N LEU A 67 10.42 11.53 16.72
CA LEU A 67 9.04 12.05 16.79
C LEU A 67 8.62 12.84 15.54
N GLU A 68 9.55 13.55 14.93
CA GLU A 68 9.35 14.34 13.71
C GLU A 68 8.82 13.48 12.55
N TRP A 69 9.45 12.32 12.32
CA TRP A 69 9.03 11.38 11.28
C TRP A 69 7.82 10.54 11.72
N SER A 70 7.72 10.24 13.01
CA SER A 70 6.58 9.49 13.57
C SER A 70 5.25 10.21 13.31
N VAL A 71 5.20 11.54 13.46
CA VAL A 71 3.96 12.31 13.25
C VAL A 71 3.53 12.32 11.78
N VAL A 72 4.49 12.39 10.85
CA VAL A 72 4.22 12.36 9.40
C VAL A 72 3.60 11.02 9.00
N ILE A 73 4.18 9.91 9.47
CA ILE A 73 3.64 8.58 9.18
C ILE A 73 2.26 8.39 9.82
N ALA A 74 2.06 8.87 11.05
CA ALA A 74 0.75 8.81 11.72
C ALA A 74 -0.34 9.58 10.95
N MET A 75 0.00 10.73 10.34
CA MET A 75 -0.91 11.49 9.48
C MET A 75 -1.21 10.75 8.16
N VAL A 76 -0.20 10.14 7.52
CA VAL A 76 -0.37 9.35 6.30
C VAL A 76 -1.28 8.14 6.55
N LEU A 77 -1.12 7.49 7.70
CA LEU A 77 -1.98 6.39 8.16
C LEU A 77 -3.38 6.85 8.60
N ARG A 78 -3.61 8.17 8.72
CA ARG A 78 -4.85 8.79 9.23
C ARG A 78 -5.25 8.26 10.62
N ASP A 79 -4.27 7.93 11.45
CA ASP A 79 -4.47 7.40 12.80
C ASP A 79 -4.33 8.51 13.85
N ALA A 80 -5.47 9.06 14.30
CA ALA A 80 -5.50 10.12 15.31
C ALA A 80 -4.92 9.67 16.67
N LEU A 81 -5.06 8.39 17.03
CA LEU A 81 -4.50 7.86 18.27
C LEU A 81 -2.97 7.73 18.17
N ALA A 82 -2.43 7.39 17.00
CA ALA A 82 -1.00 7.48 16.74
C ALA A 82 -0.47 8.91 16.90
N VAL A 83 -1.16 9.90 16.33
CA VAL A 83 -0.77 11.31 16.49
C VAL A 83 -0.77 11.72 17.96
N LEU A 84 -1.82 11.37 18.71
CA LEU A 84 -1.91 11.67 20.13
C LEU A 84 -0.78 11.02 20.93
N ARG A 85 -0.43 9.76 20.62
CA ARG A 85 0.72 9.06 21.24
C ARG A 85 2.03 9.80 21.00
N VAL A 86 2.30 10.25 19.76
CA VAL A 86 3.50 11.02 19.42
C VAL A 86 3.56 12.32 20.24
N VAL A 87 2.46 13.07 20.31
CA VAL A 87 2.39 14.32 21.07
C VAL A 87 2.58 14.11 22.57
N ASN A 88 2.00 13.04 23.12
CA ASN A 88 2.20 12.71 24.53
C ASN A 88 3.65 12.29 24.82
N LEU A 89 4.30 11.55 23.91
CA LEU A 89 5.71 11.20 24.05
C LEU A 89 6.59 12.46 24.01
N ALA A 90 6.29 13.41 23.13
CA ALA A 90 6.99 14.70 23.04
C ALA A 90 6.89 15.55 24.32
N ARG A 91 5.86 15.32 25.15
CA ARG A 91 5.67 16.01 26.44
C ARG A 91 6.46 15.38 27.58
N SER A 92 7.10 14.23 27.35
CA SER A 92 7.97 13.62 28.36
C SER A 92 9.14 14.55 28.67
N PRO A 93 9.52 14.72 29.95
CA PRO A 93 10.69 15.51 30.33
C PRO A 93 12.01 14.95 29.76
N ASP A 94 12.03 13.70 29.32
CA ASP A 94 13.19 13.02 28.76
C ASP A 94 13.47 13.41 27.30
N VAL A 95 12.54 14.13 26.65
CA VAL A 95 12.68 14.51 25.24
C VAL A 95 13.45 15.83 25.12
N PRO A 96 14.55 15.87 24.34
CA PRO A 96 15.32 17.09 24.16
C PRO A 96 14.51 18.18 23.44
N GLY A 97 14.61 19.43 23.90
CA GLY A 97 13.84 20.55 23.36
C GLY A 97 14.03 20.80 21.84
N GLN A 98 15.16 20.38 21.26
CA GLN A 98 15.38 20.43 19.82
C GLN A 98 14.39 19.57 19.04
N VAL A 99 14.07 18.36 19.53
CA VAL A 99 13.10 17.45 18.90
C VAL A 99 11.69 18.05 18.98
N ILE A 100 11.35 18.67 20.11
CA ILE A 100 10.06 19.35 20.30
C ILE A 100 9.93 20.53 19.32
N SER A 101 11.00 21.33 19.17
CA SER A 101 11.04 22.45 18.24
C SER A 101 10.82 22.00 16.79
N ARG A 102 11.53 20.96 16.36
CA ARG A 102 11.41 20.39 15.01
C ARG A 102 10.04 19.76 14.76
N LEU A 103 9.49 19.03 15.73
CA LEU A 103 8.12 18.49 15.65
C LEU A 103 7.08 19.62 15.49
N THR A 104 7.20 20.67 16.30
CA THR A 104 6.29 21.83 16.25
C THR A 104 6.38 22.55 14.92
N GLN A 105 7.60 22.74 14.41
CA GLN A 105 7.85 23.33 13.10
C GLN A 105 7.23 22.48 11.98
N GLY A 106 7.45 21.17 11.98
CA GLY A 106 6.87 20.25 11.00
C GLY A 106 5.33 20.25 11.02
N LEU A 107 4.71 20.30 12.20
CA LEU A 107 3.26 20.43 12.33
C LEU A 107 2.73 21.77 11.79
N ARG A 108 3.46 22.86 12.03
CA ARG A 108 3.11 24.19 11.51
C ARG A 108 3.20 24.23 9.99
N ASP A 109 4.26 23.64 9.42
CA ASP A 109 4.48 23.60 7.97
C ASP A 109 3.40 22.74 7.29
N ALA A 110 3.06 21.59 7.87
CA ALA A 110 1.95 20.76 7.39
C ALA A 110 0.61 21.52 7.43
N HIS A 111 0.33 22.23 8.53
CA HIS A 111 -0.88 23.05 8.66
C HIS A 111 -0.91 24.20 7.63
N HIS A 112 0.23 24.85 7.38
CA HIS A 112 0.31 25.89 6.36
C HIS A 112 0.02 25.31 4.97
N PHE A 113 0.65 24.19 4.63
CA PHE A 113 0.41 23.48 3.37
C PHE A 113 -1.07 23.16 3.16
N THR A 114 -1.77 22.67 4.20
CA THR A 114 -3.20 22.35 4.09
C THR A 114 -4.12 23.56 3.93
N ASN A 115 -3.67 24.77 4.27
CA ASN A 115 -4.47 26.01 4.13
C ASN A 115 -4.10 26.82 2.87
N MET A 116 -3.15 26.36 2.07
CA MET A 116 -2.75 27.02 0.82
C MET A 116 -3.60 26.62 -0.39
N GLU A 117 -4.58 25.73 -0.22
CA GLU A 117 -5.60 25.36 -1.24
C GLU A 117 -6.88 26.20 -1.12
#